data_AF-A0A2B7WKB5-F1
#
_entry.id   AF-A0A2B7WKB5-F1
#
_cell.length_a   1.000
_cell.length_b   1.000
_cell.length_c   1.000
_cell.angle_alpha   90.00
_cell.angle_beta   90.00
_cell.angle_gamma   90.00
#
_symmetry.space_group_name_H-M   'P 1'
#
loop_
_entity.id
_entity.type
_entity.pdbx_description
1 polymer ?
#
loop_
_entity_poly.entity_id
_entity_poly.type
_entity_poly.pdbx_seq_one_letter_code
_entity_poly.pdbx_strand_id
1 'polypeptide(L)'
;MSTETLTPIATSKKLYTGSCHCGFVKYTINMDINAINPSRCNCSMCLKKNVISLRILQKEDFNLLSPSSLDELSDYQFGQKRIHHRFCGTCGVACFMDGQIGEHTLMAVNGQTVDAGGETGIDWGKVKLGYWDGRGEKAEEDGFKRGMRSEPYAFGNWVKMSHRKYEAPRHGSLAFLPRKRSSRHRGKVKSFPKDDPKKPVHLTASMGYKAGMTTVVRDLERPGAKMHKKEIVEAVTIVETPPMIAVGVVGYIETPRGLRSLTTVWAEHLSDELKRRFYKNWYKSKKKAFTKYAKNHSEAKGASVSRELERIKKYCTVVRVLAHTQIRKTPLKQKKAHLMEVQVNGGSIADKVDFAHGLFEKPIEVDSVFEQDEMIDVIAVTKGHGFNGVTGRWGTKKLPRKTHKGLRKVACIGAWHPSHVQWTVARAGQDGYHHRTSCNHKIYRIGKGSDEGNASTDFDVSKKQITPMGGFVRYGEVKNDYVMLKGSVPGVKKRVLTLRKTLYPQVSRKALEKVELKWIDTSSKFGHGAFQTAAEKRAFMGTLKKDLATAA
;
A
#
# COMPACT_ATOMS: atom_id res chain seq x y z
N MET A 1 50.62 -45.75 38.44
CA MET A 1 50.41 -46.22 37.05
C MET A 1 48.97 -46.66 36.91
N SER A 2 48.14 -45.83 36.29
CA SER A 2 46.79 -46.17 35.88
C SER A 2 46.65 -45.72 34.44
N THR A 3 46.87 -46.65 33.53
CA THR A 3 46.70 -46.49 32.08
C THR A 3 45.21 -46.33 31.77
N GLU A 4 44.76 -45.10 31.58
CA GLU A 4 43.49 -44.83 30.92
C GLU A 4 43.65 -45.16 29.43
N THR A 5 43.16 -46.32 29.02
CA THR A 5 42.92 -46.67 27.62
C THR A 5 41.87 -45.72 27.04
N LEU A 6 42.31 -44.75 26.25
CA LEU A 6 41.47 -43.89 25.42
C LEU A 6 40.77 -44.74 24.35
N THR A 7 39.44 -44.79 24.41
CA THR A 7 38.59 -45.26 23.31
C THR A 7 38.68 -44.27 22.13
N PRO A 8 38.81 -44.74 20.88
CA PRO A 8 38.90 -43.85 19.73
C PRO A 8 37.53 -43.25 19.43
N ILE A 9 37.41 -41.92 19.55
CA ILE A 9 36.26 -41.16 19.06
C ILE A 9 36.24 -41.32 17.53
N ALA A 10 35.20 -41.94 16.99
CA ALA A 10 34.98 -42.04 15.55
C ALA A 10 34.89 -40.62 14.96
N THR A 11 35.89 -40.21 14.18
CA THR A 11 35.96 -38.87 13.58
C THR A 11 34.99 -38.76 12.41
N SER A 12 33.95 -37.94 12.51
CA SER A 12 33.04 -37.63 11.40
C SER A 12 33.67 -36.60 10.44
N LYS A 13 34.83 -36.94 9.86
CA LYS A 13 35.48 -36.06 8.87
C LYS A 13 34.58 -35.90 7.65
N LYS A 14 34.48 -34.68 7.13
CA LYS A 14 33.78 -34.35 5.89
C LYS A 14 34.79 -33.87 4.85
N LEU A 15 34.56 -34.26 3.59
CA LEU A 15 35.34 -33.80 2.46
C LEU A 15 34.87 -32.41 2.00
N TYR A 16 35.82 -31.49 1.86
CA TYR A 16 35.63 -30.15 1.35
C TYR A 16 36.55 -29.93 0.15
N THR A 17 36.08 -29.16 -0.83
CA THR A 17 36.89 -28.67 -1.95
C THR A 17 37.21 -27.20 -1.74
N GLY A 18 38.38 -26.78 -2.21
CA GLY A 18 38.73 -25.37 -2.23
C GLY A 18 39.58 -25.01 -3.44
N SER A 19 39.56 -23.72 -3.78
CA SER A 19 40.26 -23.21 -4.94
C SER A 19 40.72 -21.77 -4.77
N CYS A 20 41.73 -21.36 -5.55
CA CYS A 20 42.02 -19.95 -5.73
C CYS A 20 40.97 -19.31 -6.65
N HIS A 21 40.90 -17.97 -6.67
CA HIS A 21 39.88 -17.24 -7.45
C HIS A 21 39.84 -17.60 -8.96
N CYS A 22 40.99 -17.86 -9.59
CA CYS A 22 41.04 -18.22 -11.01
C CYS A 22 40.93 -19.73 -11.26
N GLY A 23 40.84 -20.55 -10.22
CA GLY A 23 40.75 -22.00 -10.31
C GLY A 23 42.04 -22.73 -10.70
N PHE A 24 43.19 -22.04 -10.81
CA PHE A 24 44.48 -22.70 -11.07
C PHE A 24 44.92 -23.59 -9.90
N VAL A 25 44.79 -23.08 -8.68
CA VAL A 25 45.04 -23.85 -7.45
C VAL A 25 43.74 -24.51 -7.04
N LYS A 26 43.71 -25.84 -6.95
CA LYS A 26 42.57 -26.63 -6.49
C LYS A 26 43.05 -27.68 -5.51
N TYR A 27 42.30 -27.91 -4.45
CA TYR A 27 42.65 -28.89 -3.44
C TYR A 27 41.38 -29.48 -2.80
N THR A 28 41.56 -30.61 -2.12
CA THR A 28 40.55 -31.18 -1.23
C THR A 28 41.10 -31.30 0.17
N ILE A 29 40.24 -31.07 1.17
CA ILE A 29 40.54 -31.32 2.58
C ILE A 29 39.49 -32.20 3.22
N ASN A 30 39.92 -33.18 4.02
CA ASN A 30 39.03 -34.05 4.78
C ASN A 30 39.18 -33.74 6.27
N MET A 31 38.17 -33.13 6.89
CA MET A 31 38.27 -32.67 8.27
C MET A 31 36.93 -32.60 8.97
N ASP A 32 36.95 -32.66 10.30
CA ASP A 32 35.84 -32.17 11.13
C ASP A 32 36.18 -30.75 11.58
N ILE A 33 35.46 -29.77 11.03
CA ILE A 33 35.65 -28.34 11.30
C ILE A 33 35.54 -28.02 12.79
N ASN A 34 34.69 -28.72 13.54
CA ASN A 34 34.52 -28.43 14.97
C ASN A 34 35.65 -29.02 15.81
N ALA A 35 36.26 -30.13 15.36
CA ALA A 35 37.37 -30.77 16.06
C ALA A 35 38.71 -30.04 15.84
N ILE A 36 38.93 -29.40 14.69
CA ILE A 36 40.22 -28.78 14.34
C ILE A 36 40.41 -27.35 14.89
N ASN A 37 39.42 -26.82 15.63
CA ASN A 37 39.45 -25.49 16.23
C ASN A 37 39.93 -24.36 15.27
N PRO A 38 39.11 -24.00 14.26
CA PRO A 38 39.45 -22.96 13.29
C PRO A 38 39.85 -21.67 13.98
N SER A 39 40.91 -21.01 13.49
CA SER A 39 41.51 -19.92 14.25
C SER A 39 41.90 -18.72 13.40
N ARG A 40 42.02 -17.57 14.05
CA ARG A 40 42.50 -16.31 13.45
C ARG A 40 43.69 -15.80 14.24
N CYS A 41 44.64 -15.19 13.55
CA CYS A 41 45.83 -14.59 14.16
C CYS A 41 45.82 -13.07 13.93
N ASN A 42 46.22 -12.28 14.92
CA ASN A 42 46.33 -10.81 14.82
C ASN A 42 47.65 -10.33 14.17
N CYS A 43 48.52 -11.22 13.66
CA CYS A 43 49.75 -10.80 12.98
C CYS A 43 49.46 -10.02 11.69
N SER A 44 50.41 -9.18 11.26
CA SER A 44 50.24 -8.29 10.11
C SER A 44 49.91 -9.04 8.82
N MET A 45 50.48 -10.23 8.60
CA MET A 45 50.23 -11.07 7.43
C MET A 45 48.83 -11.68 7.43
N CYS A 46 48.44 -12.36 8.50
CA CYS A 46 47.14 -13.03 8.61
C CYS A 46 45.99 -12.03 8.57
N LEU A 47 46.17 -10.84 9.14
CA LEU A 47 45.19 -9.75 9.05
C LEU A 47 45.04 -9.22 7.62
N LYS A 48 46.15 -8.95 6.91
CA LYS A 48 46.11 -8.46 5.52
C LYS A 48 45.48 -9.48 4.56
N LYS A 49 45.72 -10.77 4.80
CA LYS A 49 45.15 -11.87 4.00
C LYS A 49 43.76 -12.32 4.47
N ASN A 50 43.25 -11.78 5.60
CA ASN A 50 42.00 -12.20 6.25
C ASN A 50 41.89 -13.73 6.44
N VAL A 51 42.99 -14.37 6.83
CA VAL A 51 43.09 -15.83 6.92
C VAL A 51 42.23 -16.36 8.07
N ILE A 52 41.39 -17.36 7.77
CA ILE A 52 40.89 -18.30 8.78
C ILE A 52 41.75 -19.55 8.65
N SER A 53 42.58 -19.83 9.65
CA SER A 53 43.51 -20.95 9.62
C SER A 53 42.77 -22.24 10.00
N LEU A 54 42.75 -23.18 9.06
CA LEU A 54 42.29 -24.56 9.25
C LEU A 54 43.51 -25.46 9.32
N ARG A 55 43.90 -25.84 10.54
CA ARG A 55 45.09 -26.67 10.75
C ARG A 55 44.82 -28.11 10.32
N ILE A 56 45.68 -28.63 9.47
CA ILE A 56 45.66 -30.02 9.01
C ILE A 56 46.49 -30.85 9.99
N LEU A 57 45.88 -31.86 10.62
CA LEU A 57 46.52 -32.67 11.66
C LEU A 57 47.24 -33.91 11.11
N GLN A 58 46.73 -34.49 10.02
CA GLN A 58 47.28 -35.66 9.34
C GLN A 58 47.58 -35.28 7.90
N LYS A 59 48.71 -35.71 7.34
CA LYS A 59 49.14 -35.29 5.99
C LYS A 59 48.14 -35.74 4.92
N GLU A 60 47.48 -36.87 5.14
CA GLU A 60 46.51 -37.52 4.25
C GLU A 60 45.20 -36.74 4.14
N ASP A 61 44.93 -35.81 5.07
CA ASP A 61 43.71 -35.01 5.09
C ASP A 61 43.77 -33.81 4.12
N PHE A 62 44.88 -33.57 3.45
CA PHE A 62 45.03 -32.54 2.42
C PHE A 62 45.56 -33.14 1.13
N ASN A 63 44.90 -32.85 0.02
CA ASN A 63 45.36 -33.26 -1.31
C ASN A 63 45.31 -32.08 -2.27
N LEU A 64 46.45 -31.75 -2.88
CA LEU A 64 46.56 -30.74 -3.93
C LEU A 64 46.21 -31.40 -5.26
N LEU A 65 45.16 -30.90 -5.92
CA LEU A 65 44.70 -31.41 -7.22
C LEU A 65 45.34 -30.67 -8.40
N SER A 66 45.66 -29.40 -8.21
CA SER A 66 46.32 -28.55 -9.20
C SER A 66 47.01 -27.39 -8.47
N PRO A 67 48.24 -27.01 -8.83
CA PRO A 67 49.13 -27.63 -9.82
C PRO A 67 49.69 -28.99 -9.40
N SER A 68 50.46 -29.64 -10.29
CA SER A 68 51.01 -30.99 -10.08
C SER A 68 52.17 -31.03 -9.08
N SER A 69 52.92 -29.92 -8.98
CA SER A 69 53.99 -29.72 -7.99
C SER A 69 53.78 -28.41 -7.21
N LEU A 70 54.27 -28.38 -5.98
CA LEU A 70 54.33 -27.17 -5.16
C LEU A 70 55.24 -26.08 -5.74
N ASP A 71 56.19 -26.45 -6.61
CA ASP A 71 57.13 -25.51 -7.24
C ASP A 71 56.45 -24.58 -8.27
N GLU A 72 55.27 -24.97 -8.76
CA GLU A 72 54.46 -24.15 -9.67
C GLU A 72 53.66 -23.07 -8.92
N LEU A 73 53.65 -23.10 -7.58
CA LEU A 73 53.03 -22.07 -6.76
C LEU A 73 54.03 -20.98 -6.41
N SER A 74 53.55 -19.74 -6.39
CA SER A 74 54.35 -18.65 -5.85
C SER A 74 54.46 -18.81 -4.33
N ASP A 75 55.67 -18.63 -3.81
CA ASP A 75 55.96 -18.76 -2.39
C ASP A 75 56.41 -17.41 -1.81
N TYR A 76 55.99 -17.16 -0.57
CA TYR A 76 56.40 -15.99 0.18
C TYR A 76 56.64 -16.36 1.64
N GLN A 77 57.85 -16.08 2.11
CA GLN A 77 58.26 -16.23 3.49
C GLN A 77 58.54 -14.87 4.11
N PHE A 78 58.21 -14.70 5.39
CA PHE A 78 58.51 -13.47 6.13
C PHE A 78 58.95 -13.79 7.56
N GLY A 79 59.45 -12.77 8.28
CA GLY A 79 59.94 -12.96 9.64
C GLY A 79 61.13 -13.91 9.65
N GLN A 80 61.04 -14.96 10.46
CA GLN A 80 62.09 -15.98 10.61
C GLN A 80 62.19 -16.96 9.41
N LYS A 81 61.37 -16.77 8.37
CA LYS A 81 61.36 -17.58 7.13
C LYS A 81 61.13 -19.09 7.39
N ARG A 82 60.30 -19.40 8.37
CA ARG A 82 59.95 -20.77 8.79
C ARG A 82 58.67 -21.32 8.13
N ILE A 83 57.81 -20.43 7.64
CA ILE A 83 56.51 -20.76 7.05
C ILE A 83 56.48 -20.27 5.61
N HIS A 84 56.20 -21.20 4.70
CA HIS A 84 55.91 -20.97 3.30
C HIS A 84 54.44 -20.60 3.14
N HIS A 85 54.16 -19.39 2.67
CA HIS A 85 52.80 -19.00 2.30
C HIS A 85 52.62 -19.18 0.81
N ARG A 86 52.08 -20.32 0.40
CA ARG A 86 51.85 -20.65 -1.01
C ARG A 86 50.63 -19.90 -1.55
N PHE A 87 50.78 -19.27 -2.71
CA PHE A 87 49.72 -18.53 -3.38
C PHE A 87 49.75 -18.70 -4.89
N CYS A 88 48.60 -18.45 -5.52
CA CYS A 88 48.47 -18.50 -6.97
C CYS A 88 49.21 -17.31 -7.60
N GLY A 89 50.18 -17.58 -8.47
CA GLY A 89 50.87 -16.51 -9.23
C GLY A 89 49.96 -15.71 -10.15
N THR A 90 48.84 -16.30 -10.60
CA THR A 90 47.88 -15.66 -11.52
C THR A 90 46.94 -14.69 -10.81
N CYS A 91 46.33 -15.08 -9.69
CA CYS A 91 45.31 -14.27 -9.00
C CYS A 91 45.70 -13.81 -7.59
N GLY A 92 46.89 -14.16 -7.10
CA GLY A 92 47.42 -13.73 -5.80
C GLY A 92 46.78 -14.37 -4.57
N VAL A 93 45.78 -15.24 -4.73
CA VAL A 93 45.07 -15.86 -3.60
C VAL A 93 45.97 -16.90 -2.92
N ALA A 94 46.15 -16.74 -1.61
CA ALA A 94 46.88 -17.68 -0.75
C ALA A 94 45.92 -18.74 -0.18
N CYS A 95 46.01 -19.96 -0.71
CA CYS A 95 45.12 -21.07 -0.38
C CYS A 95 45.57 -21.84 0.87
N PHE A 96 46.88 -22.02 1.06
CA PHE A 96 47.42 -22.76 2.20
C PHE A 96 48.83 -22.30 2.55
N MET A 97 49.32 -22.76 3.69
CA MET A 97 50.66 -22.49 4.20
C MET A 97 51.22 -23.74 4.87
N ASP A 98 52.50 -23.96 4.68
CA ASP A 98 53.25 -25.10 5.16
C ASP A 98 54.60 -24.67 5.77
N GLY A 99 55.14 -25.40 6.74
CA GLY A 99 56.44 -25.07 7.32
C GLY A 99 56.69 -25.73 8.67
N GLN A 100 57.75 -25.31 9.34
CA GLN A 100 58.21 -25.90 10.59
C GLN A 100 58.44 -24.83 11.67
N ILE A 101 57.78 -24.98 12.81
CA ILE A 101 57.93 -24.09 13.97
C ILE A 101 58.46 -24.92 15.14
N GLY A 102 59.77 -24.82 15.43
CA GLY A 102 60.43 -25.68 16.39
C GLY A 102 60.33 -27.16 15.98
N GLU A 103 59.82 -28.01 16.87
CA GLU A 103 59.57 -29.43 16.58
C GLU A 103 58.23 -29.70 15.87
N HIS A 104 57.40 -28.67 15.67
CA HIS A 104 56.06 -28.84 15.09
C HIS A 104 56.05 -28.55 13.59
N THR A 105 55.57 -29.52 12.81
CA THR A 105 55.19 -29.28 11.41
C THR A 105 53.82 -28.59 11.37
N LEU A 106 53.72 -27.50 10.60
CA LEU A 106 52.50 -26.74 10.38
C LEU A 106 52.05 -26.94 8.93
N MET A 107 50.82 -27.40 8.74
CA MET A 107 50.10 -27.35 7.47
C MET A 107 48.73 -26.73 7.77
N ALA A 108 48.37 -25.66 7.07
CA ALA A 108 47.10 -24.98 7.30
C ALA A 108 46.50 -24.42 6.01
N VAL A 109 45.19 -24.62 5.86
CA VAL A 109 44.41 -24.09 4.74
C VAL A 109 43.72 -22.79 5.16
N ASN A 110 43.69 -21.82 4.25
CA ASN A 110 42.89 -20.62 4.42
C ASN A 110 41.41 -20.94 4.15
N GLY A 111 40.61 -21.01 5.21
CA GLY A 111 39.17 -21.32 5.14
C GLY A 111 38.35 -20.37 4.27
N GLN A 112 38.86 -19.17 3.95
CA GLN A 112 38.21 -18.27 2.98
C GLN A 112 38.30 -18.76 1.54
N THR A 113 39.16 -19.75 1.26
CA THR A 113 39.37 -20.34 -0.08
C THR A 113 38.69 -21.70 -0.25
N VAL A 114 37.94 -22.15 0.76
CA VAL A 114 37.04 -23.29 0.65
C VAL A 114 35.82 -22.85 -0.13
N ASP A 115 35.44 -23.63 -1.15
CA ASP A 115 34.41 -23.21 -2.10
C ASP A 115 33.04 -23.08 -1.40
N ALA A 116 32.40 -21.91 -1.54
CA ALA A 116 31.11 -21.64 -0.95
C ALA A 116 29.98 -22.00 -1.93
N GLY A 117 29.54 -23.26 -1.92
CA GLY A 117 28.37 -23.73 -2.68
C GLY A 117 28.04 -25.21 -2.41
N GLY A 118 26.75 -25.55 -2.31
CA GLY A 118 26.29 -26.93 -2.05
C GLY A 118 26.38 -27.37 -0.58
N GLU A 119 26.34 -28.68 -0.31
CA GLU A 119 26.52 -29.25 1.04
C GLU A 119 27.95 -29.06 1.59
N THR A 120 28.90 -28.59 0.77
CA THR A 120 30.34 -28.47 1.08
C THR A 120 30.78 -27.08 1.53
N GLY A 121 29.89 -26.08 1.62
CA GLY A 121 30.27 -24.74 2.11
C GLY A 121 30.40 -24.63 3.64
N ILE A 122 31.21 -23.67 4.11
CA ILE A 122 31.39 -23.39 5.55
C ILE A 122 30.73 -22.06 5.95
N ASP A 123 29.78 -22.12 6.88
CA ASP A 123 29.16 -20.93 7.51
C ASP A 123 30.02 -20.44 8.68
N TRP A 124 31.00 -19.58 8.37
CA TRP A 124 31.90 -18.99 9.37
C TRP A 124 31.18 -18.17 10.45
N GLY A 125 29.89 -17.80 10.28
CA GLY A 125 29.10 -17.11 11.30
C GLY A 125 28.65 -18.01 12.44
N LYS A 126 28.65 -19.34 12.23
CA LYS A 126 28.26 -20.35 13.24
C LYS A 126 29.43 -21.09 13.86
N VAL A 127 30.61 -21.01 13.24
CA VAL A 127 31.82 -21.68 13.71
C VAL A 127 32.45 -20.86 14.83
N LYS A 128 32.74 -21.51 15.97
CA LYS A 128 33.47 -20.87 17.08
C LYS A 128 34.94 -20.78 16.69
N LEU A 129 35.43 -19.56 16.49
CA LEU A 129 36.82 -19.30 16.17
C LEU A 129 37.66 -19.17 17.45
N GLY A 130 38.86 -19.74 17.43
CA GLY A 130 39.91 -19.41 18.38
C GLY A 130 40.82 -18.31 17.85
N TYR A 131 41.57 -17.67 18.74
CA TYR A 131 42.42 -16.53 18.41
C TYR A 131 43.84 -16.75 18.91
N TRP A 132 44.81 -16.37 18.08
CA TRP A 132 46.25 -16.43 18.36
C TRP A 132 46.85 -15.02 18.40
N ASP A 133 47.84 -14.84 19.28
CA ASP A 133 48.64 -13.62 19.36
C ASP A 133 49.93 -13.76 18.55
N GLY A 134 49.99 -13.07 17.42
CA GLY A 134 51.11 -13.05 16.48
C GLY A 134 51.81 -11.69 16.38
N ARG A 135 51.72 -10.81 17.40
CA ARG A 135 52.22 -9.41 17.33
C ARG A 135 53.44 -9.06 18.23
N GLY A 136 54.09 -10.01 18.91
CA GLY A 136 55.33 -9.78 19.68
C GLY A 136 56.66 -10.05 18.94
N GLU A 137 57.80 -9.59 19.48
CA GLU A 137 59.15 -9.84 18.93
C GLU A 137 59.55 -11.33 18.93
N LYS A 138 58.97 -12.13 19.85
CA LYS A 138 59.05 -13.60 19.90
C LYS A 138 57.69 -14.27 19.68
N ALA A 139 56.79 -13.65 18.91
CA ALA A 139 55.38 -14.06 18.81
C ALA A 139 55.16 -15.51 18.41
N GLU A 140 56.01 -16.09 17.56
CA GLU A 140 55.80 -17.45 17.06
C GLU A 140 56.16 -18.52 18.10
N GLU A 141 57.13 -18.26 18.98
CA GLU A 141 57.51 -19.16 20.07
C GLU A 141 56.69 -18.90 21.35
N ASP A 142 56.49 -17.64 21.72
CA ASP A 142 55.72 -17.27 22.92
C ASP A 142 54.21 -17.33 22.68
N GLY A 143 53.74 -17.04 21.46
CA GLY A 143 52.32 -17.08 21.09
C GLY A 143 51.79 -18.51 21.01
N PHE A 144 52.60 -19.46 20.52
CA PHE A 144 52.26 -20.89 20.55
C PHE A 144 52.22 -21.41 22.00
N LYS A 145 53.19 -21.01 22.85
CA LYS A 145 53.21 -21.32 24.29
C LYS A 145 52.03 -20.72 25.08
N ARG A 146 51.60 -19.49 24.75
CA ARG A 146 50.43 -18.83 25.36
C ARG A 146 49.10 -19.51 24.99
N GLY A 147 49.09 -20.28 23.91
CA GLY A 147 47.93 -21.02 23.45
C GLY A 147 46.86 -20.15 22.81
N MET A 148 45.89 -20.84 22.20
CA MET A 148 44.74 -20.24 21.56
C MET A 148 43.71 -19.78 22.59
N ARG A 149 43.12 -18.58 22.43
CA ARG A 149 42.04 -18.07 23.29
C ARG A 149 40.69 -18.11 22.58
N SER A 150 39.61 -18.12 23.36
CA SER A 150 38.24 -18.01 22.83
C SER A 150 37.84 -16.58 22.45
N GLU A 151 38.51 -15.58 23.02
CA GLU A 151 38.24 -14.17 22.77
C GLU A 151 39.31 -13.54 21.84
N PRO A 152 38.93 -12.61 20.95
CA PRO A 152 39.86 -11.98 20.03
C PRO A 152 40.94 -11.16 20.74
N TYR A 153 42.19 -11.29 20.30
CA TYR A 153 43.28 -10.40 20.72
C TYR A 153 43.07 -8.97 20.19
N ALA A 154 43.58 -8.00 20.95
CA ALA A 154 43.56 -6.59 20.55
C ALA A 154 44.26 -6.38 19.19
N PHE A 155 43.86 -5.29 18.52
CA PHE A 155 44.41 -4.85 17.22
C PHE A 155 44.20 -5.81 16.03
N GLY A 156 43.24 -6.74 16.12
CA GLY A 156 42.78 -7.50 14.95
C GLY A 156 41.56 -6.88 14.26
N ASN A 157 41.37 -7.19 12.98
CA ASN A 157 40.26 -6.69 12.16
C ASN A 157 39.02 -7.59 12.32
N TRP A 158 38.34 -7.45 13.46
CA TRP A 158 37.23 -8.32 13.88
C TRP A 158 35.86 -7.62 13.70
N VAL A 159 35.49 -7.22 12.49
CA VAL A 159 34.25 -6.47 12.28
C VAL A 159 33.02 -7.37 12.43
N LYS A 160 32.27 -7.21 13.53
CA LYS A 160 30.87 -7.65 13.62
C LYS A 160 29.99 -6.61 12.92
N MET A 161 29.33 -6.99 11.83
CA MET A 161 28.33 -6.14 11.18
C MET A 161 27.13 -5.94 12.12
N SER A 162 26.81 -4.68 12.44
CA SER A 162 25.64 -4.34 13.25
C SER A 162 24.38 -4.37 12.38
N HIS A 163 23.45 -5.26 12.72
CA HIS A 163 22.12 -5.32 12.13
C HIS A 163 21.08 -4.79 13.12
N ARG A 164 19.88 -4.50 12.61
CA ARG A 164 18.78 -4.06 13.47
C ARG A 164 18.44 -5.16 14.49
N LYS A 165 18.66 -4.87 15.78
CA LYS A 165 18.51 -5.84 16.88
C LYS A 165 17.16 -6.58 16.92
N TYR A 166 16.06 -5.89 16.59
CA TYR A 166 14.73 -6.50 16.52
C TYR A 166 14.01 -6.00 15.27
N GLU A 167 13.59 -6.93 14.42
CA GLU A 167 12.82 -6.62 13.23
C GLU A 167 11.40 -6.19 13.58
N ALA A 168 10.89 -5.21 12.84
CA ALA A 168 9.50 -4.80 12.90
C ALA A 168 9.12 -4.20 11.54
N PRO A 169 7.84 -4.25 11.16
CA PRO A 169 7.39 -3.73 9.89
C PRO A 169 7.65 -2.22 9.78
N ARG A 170 7.71 -1.74 8.54
CA ARG A 170 7.84 -0.31 8.24
C ARG A 170 6.64 0.48 8.75
N HIS A 171 6.91 1.69 9.24
CA HIS A 171 5.86 2.67 9.52
C HIS A 171 5.31 3.29 8.24
N GLY A 172 4.14 2.81 7.81
CA GLY A 172 3.38 3.34 6.68
C GLY A 172 3.77 2.75 5.32
N SER A 173 2.78 2.71 4.42
CA SER A 173 2.97 2.20 3.06
C SER A 173 3.58 3.26 2.14
N LEU A 174 4.61 2.87 1.39
CA LEU A 174 5.30 3.72 0.42
C LEU A 174 4.46 3.97 -0.84
N ALA A 175 3.46 3.13 -1.13
CA ALA A 175 2.58 3.26 -2.30
C ALA A 175 1.72 4.54 -2.28
N PHE A 176 1.61 5.20 -1.12
CA PHE A 176 0.84 6.43 -0.95
C PHE A 176 1.71 7.70 -0.87
N LEU A 177 2.97 7.61 -1.33
CA LEU A 177 3.87 8.74 -1.47
C LEU A 177 3.76 9.41 -2.85
N PRO A 178 4.10 10.70 -2.97
CA PRO A 178 4.33 11.63 -1.87
C PRO A 178 3.03 11.97 -1.12
N ARG A 179 3.07 12.04 0.21
CA ARG A 179 1.91 12.44 1.04
C ARG A 179 1.70 13.95 1.02
N LYS A 180 1.25 14.47 -0.13
CA LYS A 180 0.90 15.88 -0.37
C LYS A 180 -0.61 16.07 -0.53
N ARG A 181 -1.05 17.34 -0.52
CA ARG A 181 -2.46 17.68 -0.80
C ARG A 181 -2.82 17.26 -2.23
N SER A 182 -4.03 16.72 -2.39
CA SER A 182 -4.62 16.51 -3.71
C SER A 182 -4.84 17.86 -4.40
N SER A 183 -4.48 17.96 -5.67
CA SER A 183 -4.75 19.17 -6.48
C SER A 183 -6.23 19.30 -6.84
N ARG A 184 -6.96 18.18 -6.86
CA ARG A 184 -8.40 18.13 -7.17
C ARG A 184 -9.20 17.91 -5.89
N HIS A 185 -10.35 18.59 -5.81
CA HIS A 185 -11.29 18.46 -4.70
C HIS A 185 -12.21 17.24 -4.84
N ARG A 186 -12.63 16.92 -6.08
CA ARG A 186 -13.42 15.72 -6.40
C ARG A 186 -12.50 14.51 -6.57
N GLY A 187 -13.00 13.33 -6.21
CA GLY A 187 -12.44 12.07 -6.66
C GLY A 187 -12.28 12.03 -8.18
N LYS A 188 -11.06 11.82 -8.68
CA LYS A 188 -10.82 11.51 -10.09
C LYS A 188 -10.85 9.99 -10.25
N VAL A 189 -11.71 9.49 -11.13
CA VAL A 189 -11.61 8.11 -11.62
C VAL A 189 -10.38 8.03 -12.52
N LYS A 190 -9.39 7.21 -12.15
CA LYS A 190 -8.18 6.99 -12.96
C LYS A 190 -8.32 5.80 -13.90
N SER A 191 -9.17 4.85 -13.53
CA SER A 191 -9.48 3.63 -14.28
C SER A 191 -10.95 3.34 -14.10
N PHE A 192 -11.66 3.08 -15.18
CA PHE A 192 -13.02 2.57 -15.14
C PHE A 192 -13.00 1.03 -15.13
N PRO A 193 -14.12 0.37 -14.77
CA PRO A 193 -14.23 -1.08 -14.90
C PRO A 193 -13.90 -1.53 -16.33
N LYS A 194 -13.37 -2.76 -16.45
CA LYS A 194 -13.13 -3.35 -17.77
C LYS A 194 -14.43 -3.40 -18.55
N ASP A 195 -14.34 -3.06 -19.82
CA ASP A 195 -15.47 -3.08 -20.73
C ASP A 195 -15.74 -4.51 -21.22
N ASP A 196 -17.00 -4.83 -21.41
CA ASP A 196 -17.47 -6.14 -21.86
C ASP A 196 -18.59 -5.93 -22.89
N PRO A 197 -18.28 -6.02 -24.20
CA PRO A 197 -19.26 -5.76 -25.27
C PRO A 197 -20.50 -6.66 -25.24
N LYS A 198 -20.44 -7.81 -24.55
CA LYS A 198 -21.56 -8.74 -24.46
C LYS A 198 -22.65 -8.28 -23.50
N LYS A 199 -22.32 -7.34 -22.60
CA LYS A 199 -23.27 -6.80 -21.62
C LYS A 199 -24.07 -5.64 -22.22
N PRO A 200 -25.29 -5.39 -21.71
CA PRO A 200 -26.04 -4.20 -22.10
C PRO A 200 -25.26 -2.93 -21.76
N VAL A 201 -25.48 -1.90 -22.57
CA VAL A 201 -24.87 -0.59 -22.40
C VAL A 201 -25.27 0.02 -21.06
N HIS A 202 -24.31 0.44 -20.24
CA HIS A 202 -24.55 0.99 -18.92
C HIS A 202 -23.51 2.02 -18.48
N LEU A 203 -23.88 2.83 -17.48
CA LEU A 203 -22.99 3.78 -16.84
C LEU A 203 -22.16 3.12 -15.72
N THR A 204 -20.92 3.57 -15.55
CA THR A 204 -19.95 2.94 -14.64
C THR A 204 -19.73 3.69 -13.32
N ALA A 205 -20.23 4.92 -13.19
CA ALA A 205 -20.01 5.77 -12.04
C ALA A 205 -21.10 6.84 -11.86
N SER A 206 -21.27 7.31 -10.63
CA SER A 206 -22.12 8.45 -10.27
C SER A 206 -21.43 9.36 -9.23
N MET A 207 -22.05 10.47 -8.87
CA MET A 207 -21.60 11.39 -7.83
C MET A 207 -22.64 11.56 -6.74
N GLY A 208 -22.17 11.69 -5.51
CA GLY A 208 -23.00 12.03 -4.37
C GLY A 208 -22.26 12.87 -3.34
N TYR A 209 -22.94 13.26 -2.29
CA TYR A 209 -22.42 14.09 -1.21
C TYR A 209 -22.53 13.36 0.12
N LYS A 210 -21.41 13.29 0.86
CA LYS A 210 -21.39 12.62 2.16
C LYS A 210 -22.28 13.38 3.16
N ALA A 211 -23.43 12.83 3.52
CA ALA A 211 -24.37 13.45 4.45
C ALA A 211 -23.93 13.21 5.90
N GLY A 212 -23.80 11.94 6.27
CA GLY A 212 -23.44 11.53 7.62
C GLY A 212 -23.28 10.03 7.75
N MET A 213 -23.35 9.56 8.99
CA MET A 213 -23.28 8.14 9.32
C MET A 213 -24.37 7.84 10.34
N THR A 214 -24.87 6.62 10.30
CA THR A 214 -25.79 6.07 11.29
C THR A 214 -25.47 4.58 11.49
N THR A 215 -26.26 3.88 12.29
CA THR A 215 -26.17 2.43 12.48
C THR A 215 -27.41 1.73 11.95
N VAL A 216 -27.23 0.49 11.53
CA VAL A 216 -28.33 -0.40 11.12
C VAL A 216 -28.22 -1.73 11.83
N VAL A 217 -29.36 -2.42 11.97
CA VAL A 217 -29.44 -3.82 12.36
C VAL A 217 -29.83 -4.64 11.15
N ARG A 218 -29.19 -5.79 10.99
CA ARG A 218 -29.51 -6.80 9.97
C ARG A 218 -29.15 -8.19 10.48
N ASP A 219 -29.78 -9.20 9.89
CA ASP A 219 -29.35 -10.58 10.08
C ASP A 219 -28.11 -10.89 9.23
N LEU A 220 -27.14 -11.58 9.82
CA LEU A 220 -25.96 -12.05 9.10
C LEU A 220 -26.18 -13.44 8.53
N GLU A 221 -26.46 -13.51 7.23
CA GLU A 221 -26.56 -14.76 6.48
C GLU A 221 -25.22 -15.16 5.86
N ARG A 222 -24.29 -15.61 6.71
CA ARG A 222 -23.01 -16.15 6.25
C ARG A 222 -22.67 -17.50 6.90
N PRO A 223 -22.97 -18.63 6.24
CA PRO A 223 -22.61 -19.95 6.73
C PRO A 223 -21.12 -20.05 7.08
N GLY A 224 -20.82 -20.59 8.27
CA GLY A 224 -19.47 -20.70 8.84
C GLY A 224 -18.99 -19.47 9.63
N ALA A 225 -19.72 -18.35 9.64
CA ALA A 225 -19.42 -17.23 10.52
C ALA A 225 -19.98 -17.46 11.94
N LYS A 226 -19.25 -17.04 12.98
CA LYS A 226 -19.72 -17.10 14.39
C LYS A 226 -21.06 -16.39 14.62
N MET A 227 -21.32 -15.35 13.82
CA MET A 227 -22.54 -14.53 13.89
C MET A 227 -23.60 -14.95 12.87
N HIS A 228 -23.48 -16.13 12.23
CA HIS A 228 -24.48 -16.60 11.27
C HIS A 228 -25.87 -16.71 11.92
N LYS A 229 -26.91 -16.21 11.24
CA LYS A 229 -28.30 -16.15 11.73
C LYS A 229 -28.46 -15.37 13.04
N LYS A 230 -27.55 -14.43 13.30
CA LYS A 230 -27.65 -13.49 14.42
C LYS A 230 -27.78 -12.08 13.88
N GLU A 231 -28.49 -11.26 14.65
CA GLU A 231 -28.55 -9.83 14.44
C GLU A 231 -27.19 -9.20 14.71
N ILE A 232 -26.76 -8.35 13.79
CA ILE A 232 -25.55 -7.56 13.94
C ILE A 232 -25.87 -6.08 13.74
N VAL A 233 -25.22 -5.25 14.54
CA VAL A 233 -25.23 -3.80 14.37
C VAL A 233 -24.02 -3.39 13.55
N GLU A 234 -24.25 -2.64 12.47
CA GLU A 234 -23.17 -2.15 11.63
C GLU A 234 -23.30 -0.64 11.39
N ALA A 235 -22.15 0.04 11.40
CA ALA A 235 -22.07 1.44 11.01
C ALA A 235 -22.23 1.58 9.49
N VAL A 236 -23.01 2.57 9.06
CA VAL A 236 -23.23 2.90 7.66
C VAL A 236 -22.97 4.38 7.38
N THR A 237 -22.58 4.69 6.15
CA THR A 237 -22.49 6.06 5.65
C THR A 237 -23.64 6.35 4.70
N ILE A 238 -24.33 7.46 4.91
CA ILE A 238 -25.35 7.98 3.99
C ILE A 238 -24.71 8.97 3.02
N VAL A 239 -24.89 8.71 1.73
CA VAL A 239 -24.45 9.55 0.63
C VAL A 239 -25.69 10.03 -0.13
N GLU A 240 -26.00 11.32 -0.05
CA GLU A 240 -27.10 11.91 -0.82
C GLU A 240 -26.68 12.04 -2.29
N THR A 241 -27.49 11.52 -3.19
CA THR A 241 -27.23 11.40 -4.63
C THR A 241 -28.37 12.08 -5.39
N PRO A 242 -28.39 13.43 -5.45
CA PRO A 242 -29.32 14.11 -6.35
C PRO A 242 -29.06 13.66 -7.80
N PRO A 243 -30.09 13.65 -8.66
CA PRO A 243 -29.95 13.20 -10.04
C PRO A 243 -28.83 13.96 -10.76
N MET A 244 -28.04 13.24 -11.56
CA MET A 244 -27.06 13.89 -12.44
C MET A 244 -27.70 14.22 -13.78
N ILE A 245 -27.30 15.30 -14.44
CA ILE A 245 -27.78 15.62 -15.79
C ILE A 245 -26.68 15.30 -16.80
N ALA A 246 -26.99 14.49 -17.81
CA ALA A 246 -26.11 14.26 -18.95
C ALA A 246 -26.15 15.46 -19.91
N VAL A 247 -24.98 15.96 -20.29
CA VAL A 247 -24.82 17.23 -21.03
C VAL A 247 -23.86 17.13 -22.21
N GLY A 248 -23.31 15.96 -22.48
CA GLY A 248 -22.41 15.76 -23.58
C GLY A 248 -21.82 14.36 -23.64
N VAL A 249 -21.08 14.09 -24.70
CA VAL A 249 -20.32 12.85 -24.90
C VAL A 249 -18.93 13.18 -25.41
N VAL A 250 -17.93 12.41 -24.96
CA VAL A 250 -16.54 12.50 -25.38
C VAL A 250 -16.12 11.16 -25.98
N GLY A 251 -15.63 11.20 -27.21
CA GLY A 251 -15.01 10.05 -27.86
C GLY A 251 -13.49 10.03 -27.63
N TYR A 252 -12.94 8.86 -27.33
CA TYR A 252 -11.50 8.65 -27.21
C TYR A 252 -11.00 7.67 -28.25
N ILE A 253 -9.92 8.04 -28.93
CA ILE A 253 -9.14 7.16 -29.80
C ILE A 253 -7.99 6.58 -29.00
N GLU A 254 -7.70 5.30 -29.23
CA GLU A 254 -6.49 4.66 -28.76
C GLU A 254 -5.34 4.98 -29.71
N THR A 255 -4.28 5.59 -29.16
CA THR A 255 -3.05 5.87 -29.89
C THR A 255 -1.89 5.11 -29.24
N PRO A 256 -0.74 4.96 -29.90
CA PRO A 256 0.44 4.34 -29.28
C PRO A 256 0.91 5.02 -27.99
N ARG A 257 0.51 6.29 -27.75
CA ARG A 257 0.81 7.05 -26.53
C ARG A 257 -0.29 6.95 -25.46
N GLY A 258 -1.34 6.17 -25.71
CA GLY A 258 -2.52 6.02 -24.87
C GLY A 258 -3.77 6.69 -25.45
N LEU A 259 -4.81 6.82 -24.62
CA LEU A 259 -6.10 7.41 -25.02
C LEU A 259 -5.98 8.92 -25.25
N ARG A 260 -6.46 9.37 -26.40
CA ARG A 260 -6.58 10.79 -26.76
C ARG A 260 -8.03 11.13 -27.04
N SER A 261 -8.53 12.23 -26.49
CA SER A 261 -9.87 12.72 -26.83
C SER A 261 -9.90 13.13 -28.30
N LEU A 262 -10.82 12.56 -29.06
CA LEU A 262 -11.08 12.94 -30.44
C LEU A 262 -11.89 14.23 -30.47
N THR A 263 -13.13 14.14 -30.01
CA THR A 263 -14.12 15.21 -30.05
C THR A 263 -15.02 15.15 -28.82
N THR A 264 -15.60 16.30 -28.49
CA THR A 264 -16.59 16.45 -27.42
C THR A 264 -17.84 17.07 -28.01
N VAL A 265 -18.95 16.37 -27.90
CA VAL A 265 -20.27 16.84 -28.28
C VAL A 265 -20.99 17.29 -27.01
N TRP A 266 -21.64 18.45 -27.05
CA TRP A 266 -22.45 18.97 -25.95
C TRP A 266 -23.93 19.01 -26.32
N ALA A 267 -24.78 18.91 -25.30
CA ALA A 267 -26.20 19.19 -25.42
C ALA A 267 -26.47 20.67 -25.75
N GLU A 268 -27.66 20.96 -26.25
CA GLU A 268 -28.05 22.30 -26.69
C GLU A 268 -28.24 23.23 -25.49
N HIS A 269 -29.00 22.78 -24.49
CA HIS A 269 -29.38 23.59 -23.35
C HIS A 269 -28.60 23.18 -22.09
N LEU A 270 -27.63 24.03 -21.75
CA LEU A 270 -26.83 23.85 -20.53
C LEU A 270 -27.34 24.74 -19.38
N SER A 271 -27.58 24.11 -18.24
CA SER A 271 -28.01 24.79 -17.01
C SER A 271 -26.97 25.79 -16.49
N ASP A 272 -27.45 26.84 -15.81
CA ASP A 272 -26.59 27.85 -15.16
C ASP A 272 -25.68 27.26 -14.07
N GLU A 273 -26.12 26.19 -13.40
CA GLU A 273 -25.30 25.48 -12.41
C GLU A 273 -24.04 24.88 -13.03
N LEU A 274 -24.17 24.31 -14.23
CA LEU A 274 -23.05 23.80 -15.01
C LEU A 274 -22.22 24.94 -15.60
N LYS A 275 -22.84 25.98 -16.18
CA LYS A 275 -22.11 27.12 -16.75
C LYS A 275 -21.19 27.79 -15.73
N ARG A 276 -21.57 27.83 -14.45
CA ARG A 276 -20.70 28.28 -13.34
C ARG A 276 -19.37 27.52 -13.25
N ARG A 277 -19.28 26.28 -13.76
CA ARG A 277 -18.04 25.49 -13.80
C ARG A 277 -16.92 26.22 -14.55
N PHE A 278 -17.28 26.94 -15.62
CA PHE A 278 -16.38 27.65 -16.53
C PHE A 278 -15.97 29.05 -16.05
N TYR A 279 -16.53 29.52 -14.93
CA TYR A 279 -16.20 30.82 -14.35
C TYR A 279 -15.60 30.68 -12.95
N LYS A 280 -14.65 31.57 -12.62
CA LYS A 280 -14.26 31.82 -11.23
C LYS A 280 -15.29 32.71 -10.54
N ASN A 281 -15.61 33.86 -11.16
CA ASN A 281 -16.55 34.86 -10.63
C ASN A 281 -17.79 34.96 -11.51
N TRP A 282 -18.83 34.20 -11.19
CA TRP A 282 -20.08 34.17 -11.98
C TRP A 282 -20.79 35.53 -12.04
N TYR A 283 -20.90 36.23 -10.91
CA TYR A 283 -21.68 37.47 -10.80
C TYR A 283 -21.10 38.64 -11.60
N LYS A 284 -19.77 38.72 -11.73
CA LYS A 284 -19.05 39.73 -12.55
C LYS A 284 -18.98 39.38 -14.03
N SER A 285 -19.29 38.14 -14.40
CA SER A 285 -19.13 37.68 -15.78
C SER A 285 -20.33 38.06 -16.64
N LYS A 286 -20.12 38.26 -17.94
CA LYS A 286 -21.19 38.40 -18.95
C LYS A 286 -21.90 37.07 -19.28
N LYS A 287 -21.54 35.96 -18.61
CA LYS A 287 -22.15 34.62 -18.72
C LYS A 287 -22.27 34.08 -20.15
N LYS A 288 -21.29 34.36 -21.02
CA LYS A 288 -21.27 33.98 -22.46
C LYS A 288 -20.86 32.53 -22.78
N ALA A 289 -20.68 31.66 -21.78
CA ALA A 289 -20.30 30.27 -22.01
C ALA A 289 -21.42 29.55 -22.78
N PHE A 290 -21.05 28.85 -23.87
CA PHE A 290 -21.94 28.10 -24.75
C PHE A 290 -23.00 28.92 -25.52
N THR A 291 -22.98 30.26 -25.50
CA THR A 291 -24.00 31.05 -26.24
C THR A 291 -23.89 30.89 -27.76
N LYS A 292 -22.67 30.88 -28.30
CA LYS A 292 -22.44 30.62 -29.73
C LYS A 292 -22.74 29.16 -30.10
N TYR A 293 -22.43 28.23 -29.19
CA TYR A 293 -22.69 26.81 -29.41
C TYR A 293 -24.19 26.53 -29.55
N ALA A 294 -25.00 27.03 -28.61
CA ALA A 294 -26.46 26.88 -28.66
C ALA A 294 -27.06 27.54 -29.90
N LYS A 295 -26.64 28.77 -30.25
CA LYS A 295 -27.10 29.46 -31.46
C LYS A 295 -26.79 28.66 -32.74
N ASN A 296 -25.56 28.17 -32.87
CA ASN A 296 -25.18 27.37 -34.03
C ASN A 296 -25.91 26.02 -34.06
N HIS A 297 -26.19 25.43 -32.89
CA HIS A 297 -26.96 24.18 -32.79
C HIS A 297 -28.38 24.37 -33.32
N SER A 298 -29.06 25.44 -32.88
CA SER A 298 -30.42 25.76 -33.31
C SER A 298 -30.50 26.12 -34.80
N GLU A 299 -29.57 26.96 -35.30
CA GLU A 299 -29.58 27.42 -36.70
C GLU A 299 -29.23 26.29 -37.69
N ALA A 300 -28.27 25.43 -37.34
CA ALA A 300 -27.84 24.32 -38.18
C ALA A 300 -28.59 23.01 -37.93
N LYS A 301 -29.69 23.04 -37.17
CA LYS A 301 -30.50 21.86 -36.78
C LYS A 301 -29.66 20.68 -36.27
N GLY A 302 -28.61 20.95 -35.48
CA GLY A 302 -27.73 19.91 -34.94
C GLY A 302 -26.90 19.12 -35.98
N ALA A 303 -26.80 19.57 -37.24
CA ALA A 303 -26.05 18.86 -38.28
C ALA A 303 -24.58 18.61 -37.89
N SER A 304 -23.93 19.61 -37.26
CA SER A 304 -22.55 19.45 -36.77
C SER A 304 -22.45 18.41 -35.65
N VAL A 305 -23.46 18.31 -34.79
CA VAL A 305 -23.51 17.32 -33.70
C VAL A 305 -23.63 15.92 -34.26
N SER A 306 -24.58 15.70 -35.19
CA SER A 306 -24.77 14.41 -35.85
C SER A 306 -23.48 13.94 -36.54
N ARG A 307 -22.79 14.85 -37.24
CA ARG A 307 -21.48 14.55 -37.88
C ARG A 307 -20.41 14.16 -36.86
N GLU A 308 -20.31 14.87 -35.74
CA GLU A 308 -19.32 14.55 -34.71
C GLU A 308 -19.66 13.25 -33.97
N LEU A 309 -20.94 12.92 -33.78
CA LEU A 309 -21.37 11.64 -33.23
C LEU A 309 -20.98 10.48 -34.16
N GLU A 310 -21.23 10.59 -35.46
CA GLU A 310 -20.79 9.60 -36.45
C GLU A 310 -19.26 9.45 -36.48
N ARG A 311 -18.53 10.55 -36.30
CA ARG A 311 -17.07 10.52 -36.15
C ARG A 311 -16.63 9.75 -34.89
N ILE A 312 -17.37 9.88 -33.79
CA ILE A 312 -17.12 9.08 -32.58
C ILE A 312 -17.39 7.60 -32.86
N LYS A 313 -18.53 7.26 -33.48
CA LYS A 313 -18.88 5.88 -33.84
C LYS A 313 -17.81 5.22 -34.69
N LYS A 314 -17.25 5.95 -35.66
CA LYS A 314 -16.25 5.42 -36.60
C LYS A 314 -14.86 5.21 -36.02
N TYR A 315 -14.35 6.15 -35.21
CA TYR A 315 -12.93 6.16 -34.85
C TYR A 315 -12.64 5.86 -33.37
N CYS A 316 -13.61 6.03 -32.47
CA CYS A 316 -13.34 5.95 -31.04
C CYS A 316 -13.44 4.51 -30.52
N THR A 317 -12.55 4.17 -29.59
CA THR A 317 -12.58 2.89 -28.85
C THR A 317 -13.27 3.01 -27.50
N VAL A 318 -13.31 4.23 -26.93
CA VAL A 318 -13.94 4.49 -25.63
C VAL A 318 -14.86 5.70 -25.73
N VAL A 319 -16.06 5.56 -25.17
CA VAL A 319 -17.09 6.61 -25.12
C VAL A 319 -17.35 6.99 -23.67
N ARG A 320 -17.40 8.30 -23.38
CA ARG A 320 -17.72 8.80 -22.03
C ARG A 320 -18.80 9.87 -22.08
N VAL A 321 -19.80 9.74 -21.23
CA VAL A 321 -20.83 10.76 -21.01
C VAL A 321 -20.27 11.85 -20.08
N LEU A 322 -20.52 13.10 -20.43
CA LEU A 322 -20.32 14.25 -19.55
C LEU A 322 -21.58 14.44 -18.73
N ALA A 323 -21.48 14.22 -17.42
CA ALA A 323 -22.59 14.37 -16.49
C ALA A 323 -22.25 15.38 -15.39
N HIS A 324 -23.22 16.19 -14.98
CA HIS A 324 -23.05 17.13 -13.87
C HIS A 324 -24.04 16.90 -12.73
N THR A 325 -23.59 17.16 -11.51
CA THR A 325 -24.45 17.13 -10.32
C THR A 325 -25.47 18.28 -10.32
N GLN A 326 -26.64 18.08 -9.73
CA GLN A 326 -27.57 19.17 -9.37
C GLN A 326 -27.36 19.59 -7.91
N ILE A 327 -26.39 20.47 -7.66
CA ILE A 327 -25.96 20.77 -6.29
C ILE A 327 -26.98 21.62 -5.53
N ARG A 328 -27.82 22.42 -6.20
CA ARG A 328 -28.86 23.22 -5.53
C ARG A 328 -29.98 22.38 -4.92
N LYS A 329 -30.13 21.13 -5.36
CA LYS A 329 -31.08 20.19 -4.74
C LYS A 329 -30.60 19.72 -3.36
N THR A 330 -29.34 19.93 -3.02
CA THR A 330 -28.76 19.59 -1.70
C THR A 330 -28.80 20.78 -0.74
N PRO A 331 -28.71 20.58 0.59
CA PRO A 331 -28.64 21.69 1.56
C PRO A 331 -27.31 22.48 1.54
N LEU A 332 -26.49 22.32 0.49
CA LEU A 332 -25.18 22.92 0.39
C LEU A 332 -25.26 24.36 -0.14
N LYS A 333 -24.46 25.27 0.45
CA LYS A 333 -24.35 26.66 -0.02
C LYS A 333 -23.71 26.79 -1.41
N GLN A 334 -22.96 25.78 -1.86
CA GLN A 334 -22.27 25.81 -3.14
C GLN A 334 -23.27 25.71 -4.30
N LYS A 335 -23.25 26.69 -5.22
CA LYS A 335 -24.12 26.71 -6.43
C LYS A 335 -23.46 26.17 -7.70
N LYS A 336 -22.16 25.83 -7.63
CA LYS A 336 -21.32 25.42 -8.76
C LYS A 336 -21.36 23.90 -8.92
N ALA A 337 -22.03 23.40 -9.95
CA ALA A 337 -22.17 21.95 -10.21
C ALA A 337 -20.81 21.29 -10.52
N HIS A 338 -20.62 20.05 -10.09
CA HIS A 338 -19.47 19.24 -10.44
C HIS A 338 -19.74 18.52 -11.77
N LEU A 339 -18.86 18.70 -12.76
CA LEU A 339 -18.94 18.07 -14.08
C LEU A 339 -17.91 16.94 -14.17
N MET A 340 -18.32 15.71 -14.47
CA MET A 340 -17.43 14.57 -14.66
C MET A 340 -17.67 13.84 -15.97
N GLU A 341 -16.65 13.14 -16.44
CA GLU A 341 -16.81 12.07 -17.42
C GLU A 341 -17.18 10.77 -16.70
N VAL A 342 -18.19 10.07 -17.20
CA VAL A 342 -18.58 8.71 -16.82
C VAL A 342 -18.40 7.82 -18.04
N GLN A 343 -17.61 6.76 -17.93
CA GLN A 343 -17.42 5.84 -19.06
C GLN A 343 -18.67 4.99 -19.26
N VAL A 344 -19.03 4.80 -20.53
CA VAL A 344 -20.12 3.91 -20.95
C VAL A 344 -19.49 2.58 -21.34
N ASN A 345 -19.92 1.49 -20.71
CA ASN A 345 -19.46 0.13 -20.98
C ASN A 345 -20.62 -0.71 -21.51
N GLY A 346 -20.32 -1.82 -22.19
CA GLY A 346 -21.32 -2.70 -22.80
C GLY A 346 -21.63 -2.35 -24.26
N GLY A 347 -22.10 -3.33 -25.04
CA GLY A 347 -22.48 -3.18 -26.44
C GLY A 347 -21.35 -2.76 -27.38
N SER A 348 -21.74 -2.47 -28.63
CA SER A 348 -20.86 -1.88 -29.64
C SER A 348 -20.60 -0.39 -29.37
N ILE A 349 -19.62 0.20 -30.06
CA ILE A 349 -19.36 1.65 -29.96
C ILE A 349 -20.57 2.47 -30.41
N ALA A 350 -21.30 2.02 -31.44
CA ALA A 350 -22.50 2.68 -31.92
C ALA A 350 -23.58 2.72 -30.81
N ASP A 351 -23.84 1.56 -30.19
CA ASP A 351 -24.81 1.46 -29.09
C ASP A 351 -24.46 2.38 -27.93
N LYS A 352 -23.16 2.49 -27.59
CA LYS A 352 -22.68 3.41 -26.55
C LYS A 352 -22.92 4.88 -26.89
N VAL A 353 -22.72 5.27 -28.15
CA VAL A 353 -22.94 6.64 -28.61
C VAL A 353 -24.43 6.97 -28.59
N ASP A 354 -25.27 6.06 -29.09
CA ASP A 354 -26.72 6.26 -29.15
C ASP A 354 -27.33 6.30 -27.74
N PHE A 355 -26.88 5.43 -26.84
CA PHE A 355 -27.20 5.48 -25.42
C PHE A 355 -26.77 6.81 -24.78
N ALA A 356 -25.52 7.24 -25.01
CA ALA A 356 -24.99 8.49 -24.47
C ALA A 356 -25.77 9.72 -24.96
N HIS A 357 -26.10 9.76 -26.25
CA HIS A 357 -26.88 10.83 -26.85
C HIS A 357 -28.33 10.83 -26.37
N GLY A 358 -28.94 9.65 -26.23
CA GLY A 358 -30.30 9.49 -25.71
C GLY A 358 -30.48 9.97 -24.26
N LEU A 359 -29.40 10.12 -23.50
CA LEU A 359 -29.38 10.67 -22.15
C LEU A 359 -29.23 12.20 -22.09
N PHE A 360 -29.02 12.89 -23.23
CA PHE A 360 -28.82 14.34 -23.22
C PHE A 360 -30.00 15.06 -22.56
N GLU A 361 -29.68 15.97 -21.64
CA GLU A 361 -30.61 16.80 -20.88
C GLU A 361 -31.56 16.02 -19.96
N LYS A 362 -31.41 14.70 -19.85
CA LYS A 362 -32.21 13.85 -18.98
C LYS A 362 -31.52 13.63 -17.62
N PRO A 363 -32.32 13.45 -16.55
CA PRO A 363 -31.80 13.04 -15.26
C PRO A 363 -31.34 11.58 -15.28
N ILE A 364 -30.17 11.34 -14.68
CA ILE A 364 -29.59 10.03 -14.40
C ILE A 364 -29.76 9.81 -12.90
N GLU A 365 -30.70 8.94 -12.58
CA GLU A 365 -30.98 8.51 -11.21
C GLU A 365 -29.95 7.47 -10.76
N VAL A 366 -29.71 7.38 -9.44
CA VAL A 366 -28.64 6.52 -8.91
C VAL A 366 -28.92 5.02 -9.05
N ASP A 367 -30.19 4.64 -9.03
CA ASP A 367 -30.69 3.28 -9.23
C ASP A 367 -30.54 2.79 -10.68
N SER A 368 -30.50 3.70 -11.66
CA SER A 368 -30.14 3.36 -13.04
C SER A 368 -28.66 2.97 -13.21
N VAL A 369 -27.82 3.30 -12.22
CA VAL A 369 -26.37 3.04 -12.25
C VAL A 369 -25.98 1.89 -11.33
N PHE A 370 -26.54 1.85 -10.12
CA PHE A 370 -26.18 0.88 -9.09
C PHE A 370 -27.41 0.13 -8.59
N GLU A 371 -27.18 -1.10 -8.15
CA GLU A 371 -28.21 -1.94 -7.55
C GLU A 371 -28.00 -2.09 -6.04
N GLN A 372 -29.08 -2.41 -5.32
CA GLN A 372 -28.96 -2.86 -3.93
C GLN A 372 -28.11 -4.14 -3.89
N ASP A 373 -27.34 -4.32 -2.82
CA ASP A 373 -26.39 -5.41 -2.67
C ASP A 373 -25.20 -5.38 -3.64
N GLU A 374 -25.02 -4.35 -4.46
CA GLU A 374 -23.81 -4.24 -5.27
C GLU A 374 -22.60 -3.81 -4.42
N MET A 375 -21.41 -4.29 -4.80
CA MET A 375 -20.14 -3.77 -4.28
C MET A 375 -19.64 -2.64 -5.17
N ILE A 376 -19.36 -1.49 -4.55
CA ILE A 376 -18.86 -0.30 -5.24
C ILE A 376 -17.55 0.22 -4.64
N ASP A 377 -16.88 1.08 -5.39
CA ASP A 377 -15.71 1.81 -4.95
C ASP A 377 -16.05 3.28 -4.74
N VAL A 378 -15.58 3.85 -3.63
CA VAL A 378 -15.77 5.25 -3.28
C VAL A 378 -14.48 6.02 -3.45
N ILE A 379 -14.48 6.97 -4.38
CA ILE A 379 -13.33 7.78 -4.72
C ILE A 379 -13.55 9.20 -4.21
N ALA A 380 -12.69 9.63 -3.30
CA ALA A 380 -12.82 10.93 -2.67
C ALA A 380 -11.48 11.46 -2.17
N VAL A 381 -11.50 12.71 -1.70
CA VAL A 381 -10.37 13.30 -1.00
C VAL A 381 -10.57 13.10 0.50
N THR A 382 -9.53 12.77 1.27
CA THR A 382 -9.63 12.60 2.73
C THR A 382 -9.80 13.92 3.47
N LYS A 383 -10.25 13.88 4.74
CA LYS A 383 -10.25 15.06 5.62
C LYS A 383 -8.82 15.62 5.69
N GLY A 384 -8.66 16.94 5.64
CA GLY A 384 -7.37 17.58 5.83
C GLY A 384 -7.07 17.72 7.31
N HIS A 385 -5.85 17.37 7.72
CA HIS A 385 -5.34 17.54 9.09
C HIS A 385 -4.22 18.58 9.17
N GLY A 386 -3.87 19.22 8.05
CA GLY A 386 -2.82 20.24 8.00
C GLY A 386 -1.42 19.65 8.08
N PHE A 387 -0.48 20.41 8.64
CA PHE A 387 0.87 19.95 8.91
C PHE A 387 0.88 19.11 10.20
N ASN A 388 1.28 17.84 10.10
CA ASN A 388 1.38 16.92 11.23
C ASN A 388 2.84 16.49 11.46
N GLY A 389 3.19 16.33 12.74
CA GLY A 389 4.45 15.72 13.16
C GLY A 389 4.54 14.24 12.78
N VAL A 390 5.73 13.65 12.87
CA VAL A 390 5.99 12.28 12.39
C VAL A 390 5.10 11.24 13.08
N THR A 391 4.91 11.36 14.40
CA THR A 391 4.06 10.43 15.16
C THR A 391 2.61 10.41 14.67
N GLY A 392 1.98 11.57 14.49
CA GLY A 392 0.59 11.64 14.03
C GLY A 392 0.44 11.24 12.56
N ARG A 393 1.42 11.64 11.72
CA ARG A 393 1.39 11.39 10.28
C ARG A 393 1.66 9.92 9.92
N TRP A 394 2.64 9.30 10.58
CA TRP A 394 3.17 7.97 10.21
C TRP A 394 2.93 6.88 11.28
N GLY A 395 2.42 7.24 12.46
CA GLY A 395 2.22 6.28 13.55
C GLY A 395 3.53 5.75 14.14
N THR A 396 4.62 6.53 14.08
CA THR A 396 5.90 6.12 14.67
C THR A 396 5.80 6.05 16.18
N LYS A 397 6.51 5.09 16.79
CA LYS A 397 6.60 4.99 18.25
C LYS A 397 7.20 6.29 18.83
N LYS A 398 6.60 6.79 19.91
CA LYS A 398 7.15 7.93 20.67
C LYS A 398 8.42 7.50 21.38
N LEU A 399 9.41 8.41 21.46
CA LEU A 399 10.63 8.16 22.23
C LEU A 399 10.34 8.19 23.75
N PRO A 400 11.25 7.66 24.58
CA PRO A 400 11.10 7.70 26.04
C PRO A 400 10.87 9.12 26.56
N ARG A 401 10.12 9.26 27.65
CA ARG A 401 9.74 10.56 28.24
C ARG A 401 10.94 11.45 28.56
N LYS A 402 12.08 10.85 28.96
CA LYS A 402 13.32 11.54 29.32
C LYS A 402 14.14 12.04 28.12
N THR A 403 13.65 11.89 26.89
CA THR A 403 14.38 12.30 25.68
C THR A 403 14.50 13.82 25.60
N HIS A 404 15.72 14.33 25.53
CA HIS A 404 15.98 15.75 25.33
C HIS A 404 15.56 16.22 23.91
N LYS A 405 15.13 17.49 23.80
CA LYS A 405 14.59 18.09 22.56
C LYS A 405 13.33 17.39 22.02
N GLY A 406 12.50 16.84 22.92
CA GLY A 406 11.16 16.32 22.61
C GLY A 406 11.10 14.86 22.17
N LEU A 407 9.96 14.22 22.47
CA LEU A 407 9.75 12.77 22.29
C LEU A 407 8.97 12.37 21.02
N ARG A 408 8.30 13.32 20.35
CA ARG A 408 7.44 13.06 19.17
C ARG A 408 8.20 13.19 17.85
N LYS A 409 9.37 12.56 17.77
CA LYS A 409 10.30 12.59 16.63
C LYS A 409 10.84 11.20 16.33
N VAL A 410 11.47 11.04 15.17
CA VAL A 410 12.31 9.87 14.85
C VAL A 410 13.73 10.19 15.31
N ALA A 411 14.35 9.27 16.02
CA ALA A 411 15.70 9.47 16.56
C ALA A 411 16.78 9.38 15.46
N CYS A 412 16.80 8.28 14.70
CA CYS A 412 17.74 8.06 13.61
C CYS A 412 17.04 8.27 12.25
N ILE A 413 17.51 9.26 11.48
CA ILE A 413 16.95 9.58 10.15
C ILE A 413 17.65 8.84 9.00
N GLY A 414 18.68 8.05 9.28
CA GLY A 414 19.48 7.32 8.31
C GLY A 414 20.81 6.89 8.92
N ALA A 415 21.45 5.88 8.33
CA ALA A 415 22.85 5.57 8.61
C ALA A 415 23.75 6.67 8.02
N TRP A 416 25.06 6.62 8.31
CA TRP A 416 26.03 7.55 7.72
C TRP A 416 26.03 7.44 6.19
N HIS A 417 26.10 6.21 5.67
CA HIS A 417 26.06 5.94 4.24
C HIS A 417 24.68 5.34 3.88
N PRO A 418 23.99 5.84 2.85
CA PRO A 418 24.39 6.92 1.95
C PRO A 418 24.28 8.32 2.60
N SER A 419 25.09 9.27 2.12
CA SER A 419 25.19 10.66 2.64
C SER A 419 23.99 11.56 2.32
N HIS A 420 22.78 11.00 2.32
CA HIS A 420 21.53 11.72 2.17
C HIS A 420 20.39 11.00 2.91
N VAL A 421 19.37 11.75 3.31
CA VAL A 421 18.19 11.16 3.94
C VAL A 421 17.35 10.46 2.87
N GLN A 422 17.13 9.16 3.03
CA GLN A 422 16.29 8.40 2.11
C GLN A 422 14.83 8.88 2.18
N TRP A 423 14.16 8.93 1.02
CA TRP A 423 12.74 9.31 0.89
C TRP A 423 11.78 8.37 1.63
N THR A 424 12.25 7.16 1.96
CA THR A 424 11.52 6.13 2.71
C THR A 424 11.39 6.46 4.20
N VAL A 425 12.21 7.38 4.71
CA VAL A 425 12.23 7.76 6.13
C VAL A 425 11.03 8.63 6.46
N ALA A 426 10.33 8.28 7.54
CA ALA A 426 9.17 9.02 7.99
C ALA A 426 9.53 10.45 8.43
N ARG A 427 8.96 11.46 7.77
CA ARG A 427 9.14 12.89 8.08
C ARG A 427 7.82 13.59 8.36
N ALA A 428 7.87 14.70 9.09
CA ALA A 428 6.73 15.58 9.33
C ALA A 428 6.27 16.22 8.00
N GLY A 429 5.04 16.73 7.96
CA GLY A 429 4.49 17.36 6.77
C GLY A 429 2.98 17.24 6.68
N GLN A 430 2.43 17.52 5.49
CA GLN A 430 1.00 17.42 5.24
C GLN A 430 0.46 16.03 5.60
N ASP A 431 -0.67 16.04 6.31
CA ASP A 431 -1.49 14.87 6.54
C ASP A 431 -2.96 15.13 6.21
N GLY A 432 -3.59 14.12 5.62
CA GLY A 432 -4.93 14.27 5.06
C GLY A 432 -4.99 15.17 3.81
N TYR A 433 -6.21 15.34 3.31
CA TYR A 433 -6.49 15.97 2.01
C TYR A 433 -5.83 15.23 0.83
N HIS A 434 -5.70 13.90 0.92
CA HIS A 434 -5.17 13.05 -0.14
C HIS A 434 -6.30 12.47 -0.99
N HIS A 435 -6.08 12.24 -2.28
CA HIS A 435 -7.00 11.45 -3.11
C HIS A 435 -6.88 9.97 -2.72
N ARG A 436 -8.02 9.30 -2.53
CA ARG A 436 -8.13 7.88 -2.21
C ARG A 436 -9.25 7.24 -2.99
N THR A 437 -9.00 6.02 -3.43
CA THR A 437 -10.01 5.07 -3.89
C THR A 437 -10.17 4.06 -2.77
N SER A 438 -11.32 4.10 -2.10
CA SER A 438 -11.69 3.13 -1.08
C SER A 438 -12.54 2.07 -1.76
N CYS A 439 -12.02 0.85 -1.85
CA CYS A 439 -12.65 -0.21 -2.63
C CYS A 439 -13.64 -1.02 -1.80
N ASN A 440 -14.56 -1.71 -2.48
CA ASN A 440 -15.39 -2.77 -1.90
C ASN A 440 -16.32 -2.32 -0.75
N HIS A 441 -17.07 -1.25 -0.97
CA HIS A 441 -18.20 -0.86 -0.13
C HIS A 441 -19.49 -1.49 -0.63
N LYS A 442 -20.17 -2.25 0.23
CA LYS A 442 -21.48 -2.85 -0.06
C LYS A 442 -22.56 -1.78 0.03
N ILE A 443 -23.45 -1.72 -0.96
CA ILE A 443 -24.69 -0.95 -0.90
C ILE A 443 -25.71 -1.73 -0.09
N TYR A 444 -26.19 -1.17 1.02
CA TYR A 444 -27.23 -1.77 1.86
C TYR A 444 -28.62 -1.37 1.44
N ARG A 445 -28.77 -0.14 0.95
CA ARG A 445 -30.04 0.38 0.46
C ARG A 445 -29.78 1.53 -0.49
N ILE A 446 -30.61 1.62 -1.53
CA ILE A 446 -30.80 2.82 -2.33
C ILE A 446 -32.19 3.34 -1.97
N GLY A 447 -32.26 4.46 -1.26
CA GLY A 447 -33.52 5.02 -0.79
C GLY A 447 -33.97 6.16 -1.69
N LYS A 448 -35.27 6.21 -1.99
CA LYS A 448 -35.88 7.28 -2.77
C LYS A 448 -36.19 8.50 -1.90
N GLY A 449 -35.84 9.69 -2.40
CA GLY A 449 -36.09 10.94 -1.68
C GLY A 449 -37.58 11.27 -1.54
N SER A 450 -38.41 10.80 -2.48
CA SER A 450 -39.87 10.96 -2.48
C SER A 450 -40.59 10.03 -1.51
N ASP A 451 -39.94 8.98 -1.02
CA ASP A 451 -40.55 8.01 -0.12
C ASP A 451 -40.42 8.46 1.35
N GLU A 452 -41.57 8.67 2.00
CA GLU A 452 -41.67 9.04 3.43
C GLU A 452 -41.19 7.92 4.37
N GLY A 453 -41.22 6.67 3.90
CA GLY A 453 -40.74 5.48 4.61
C GLY A 453 -39.33 5.05 4.20
N ASN A 454 -38.53 5.90 3.55
CA ASN A 454 -37.26 5.47 2.94
C ASN A 454 -36.21 4.93 3.93
N ALA A 455 -36.38 5.13 5.23
CA ALA A 455 -35.56 4.54 6.30
C ALA A 455 -36.35 3.59 7.21
N SER A 456 -37.61 3.29 6.91
CA SER A 456 -38.36 2.22 7.56
C SER A 456 -38.01 0.85 6.99
N THR A 457 -38.28 -0.18 7.77
CA THR A 457 -38.16 -1.59 7.42
C THR A 457 -39.49 -2.27 7.70
N ASP A 458 -39.65 -3.52 7.30
CA ASP A 458 -40.90 -4.27 7.55
C ASP A 458 -41.16 -4.51 9.05
N PHE A 459 -40.13 -4.32 9.88
CA PHE A 459 -40.20 -4.42 11.34
C PHE A 459 -40.56 -3.09 12.02
N ASP A 460 -40.44 -1.96 11.30
CA ASP A 460 -40.75 -0.64 11.85
C ASP A 460 -42.25 -0.36 11.72
N VAL A 461 -42.94 -0.16 12.85
CA VAL A 461 -44.37 0.22 12.88
C VAL A 461 -44.61 1.62 12.30
N SER A 462 -43.63 2.52 12.44
CA SER A 462 -43.75 3.91 12.00
C SER A 462 -42.91 4.20 10.76
N LYS A 463 -43.46 5.04 9.87
CA LYS A 463 -42.72 5.60 8.74
C LYS A 463 -41.66 6.56 9.25
N LYS A 464 -40.41 6.38 8.83
CA LYS A 464 -39.28 7.25 9.14
C LYS A 464 -38.44 7.51 7.90
N GLN A 465 -37.97 8.74 7.78
CA GLN A 465 -37.03 9.16 6.76
C GLN A 465 -35.59 9.05 7.27
N ILE A 466 -34.64 8.91 6.34
CA ILE A 466 -33.21 8.72 6.68
C ILE A 466 -32.59 9.92 7.39
N THR A 467 -33.20 11.11 7.30
CA THR A 467 -32.76 12.30 8.02
C THR A 467 -32.98 12.09 9.52
N PRO A 468 -31.91 12.05 10.34
CA PRO A 468 -32.07 11.86 11.76
C PRO A 468 -32.75 13.06 12.41
N MET A 469 -33.32 12.89 13.61
CA MET A 469 -33.94 14.02 14.32
C MET A 469 -32.96 15.20 14.48
N GLY A 470 -33.38 16.40 14.09
CA GLY A 470 -32.53 17.61 14.07
C GLY A 470 -31.57 17.69 12.88
N GLY A 471 -31.66 16.76 11.93
CA GLY A 471 -30.85 16.70 10.72
C GLY A 471 -29.46 16.10 10.92
N PHE A 472 -28.78 15.78 9.82
CA PHE A 472 -27.39 15.34 9.91
C PHE A 472 -26.49 16.50 10.38
N VAL A 473 -25.79 16.31 11.50
CA VAL A 473 -24.91 17.34 12.10
C VAL A 473 -23.94 17.91 11.09
N ARG A 474 -23.99 19.23 10.86
CA ARG A 474 -23.18 19.95 9.86
C ARG A 474 -23.41 19.48 8.43
N TYR A 475 -24.55 18.91 8.09
CA TYR A 475 -24.98 18.67 6.71
C TYR A 475 -26.34 19.32 6.46
N GLY A 476 -27.34 18.92 7.23
CA GLY A 476 -28.74 19.29 7.05
C GLY A 476 -29.61 18.06 6.79
N GLU A 477 -30.75 18.30 6.16
CA GLU A 477 -31.71 17.28 5.73
C GLU A 477 -31.25 16.62 4.43
N VAL A 478 -31.56 15.33 4.27
CA VAL A 478 -31.42 14.58 3.02
C VAL A 478 -32.81 14.50 2.40
N LYS A 479 -33.00 15.15 1.24
CA LYS A 479 -34.29 15.23 0.53
C LYS A 479 -34.29 14.49 -0.81
N ASN A 480 -33.10 14.22 -1.33
CA ASN A 480 -32.94 13.48 -2.57
C ASN A 480 -32.72 12.00 -2.29
N ASP A 481 -32.70 11.22 -3.37
CA ASP A 481 -32.26 9.83 -3.35
C ASP A 481 -30.90 9.71 -2.66
N TYR A 482 -30.68 8.59 -1.98
CA TYR A 482 -29.44 8.34 -1.25
C TYR A 482 -28.97 6.90 -1.40
N VAL A 483 -27.67 6.73 -1.23
CA VAL A 483 -27.03 5.41 -1.14
C VAL A 483 -26.51 5.21 0.28
N MET A 484 -26.93 4.11 0.89
CA MET A 484 -26.44 3.64 2.18
C MET A 484 -25.28 2.66 1.98
N LEU A 485 -24.09 3.03 2.44
CA LEU A 485 -22.88 2.23 2.26
C LEU A 485 -22.41 1.64 3.58
N LYS A 486 -22.01 0.36 3.53
CA LYS A 486 -21.37 -0.31 4.67
C LYS A 486 -20.11 0.43 5.12
N GLY A 487 -20.04 0.70 6.42
CA GLY A 487 -18.88 1.26 7.08
C GLY A 487 -18.68 2.75 6.82
N SER A 488 -17.42 3.19 6.88
CA SER A 488 -17.03 4.58 6.69
C SER A 488 -16.41 4.81 5.31
N VAL A 489 -16.75 5.92 4.67
CA VAL A 489 -16.14 6.33 3.39
C VAL A 489 -15.17 7.52 3.57
N PRO A 490 -14.19 7.73 2.68
CA PRO A 490 -13.24 8.82 2.84
C PRO A 490 -13.89 10.21 2.78
N GLY A 491 -13.33 11.16 3.54
CA GLY A 491 -13.72 12.57 3.47
C GLY A 491 -14.64 13.06 4.59
N VAL A 492 -14.83 14.39 4.61
CA VAL A 492 -15.72 15.08 5.56
C VAL A 492 -17.17 15.07 5.06
N LYS A 493 -18.12 15.37 5.95
CA LYS A 493 -19.49 15.71 5.56
C LYS A 493 -19.51 16.83 4.52
N LYS A 494 -20.51 16.87 3.64
CA LYS A 494 -20.63 17.77 2.47
C LYS A 494 -19.64 17.52 1.33
N ARG A 495 -18.71 16.58 1.47
CA ARG A 495 -17.72 16.30 0.42
C ARG A 495 -18.39 15.56 -0.74
N VAL A 496 -18.11 16.02 -1.96
CA VAL A 496 -18.45 15.28 -3.18
C VAL A 496 -17.62 14.00 -3.25
N LEU A 497 -18.30 12.88 -3.43
CA LEU A 497 -17.77 11.55 -3.61
C LEU A 497 -18.07 11.11 -5.04
N THR A 498 -17.14 10.40 -5.67
CA THR A 498 -17.42 9.68 -6.90
C THR A 498 -17.59 8.21 -6.55
N LEU A 499 -18.77 7.68 -6.82
CA LEU A 499 -19.12 6.27 -6.66
C LEU A 499 -18.84 5.60 -7.99
N ARG A 500 -18.09 4.49 -8.01
CA ARG A 500 -17.74 3.76 -9.22
C ARG A 500 -18.08 2.29 -9.01
N LYS A 501 -18.55 1.60 -10.06
CA LYS A 501 -18.59 0.13 -10.04
C LYS A 501 -17.18 -0.44 -9.78
N THR A 502 -17.13 -1.62 -9.20
CA THR A 502 -15.85 -2.29 -8.90
C THR A 502 -15.07 -2.55 -10.18
N LEU A 503 -13.72 -2.48 -10.10
CA LEU A 503 -12.87 -2.75 -11.28
C LEU A 503 -12.94 -4.20 -11.73
N TYR A 504 -13.18 -5.10 -10.79
CA TYR A 504 -13.27 -6.53 -10.98
C TYR A 504 -14.55 -7.04 -10.33
N PRO A 505 -15.27 -7.97 -10.98
CA PRO A 505 -16.43 -8.63 -10.38
C PRO A 505 -16.07 -9.21 -9.02
N GLN A 506 -16.86 -8.88 -7.99
CA GLN A 506 -16.63 -9.38 -6.64
C GLN A 506 -17.39 -10.69 -6.44
N VAL A 507 -16.66 -11.80 -6.30
CA VAL A 507 -17.23 -13.16 -6.19
C VAL A 507 -17.19 -13.74 -4.78
N SER A 508 -16.63 -13.00 -3.81
CA SER A 508 -16.55 -13.50 -2.43
C SER A 508 -17.94 -13.66 -1.81
N ARG A 509 -18.14 -14.65 -0.94
CA ARG A 509 -19.42 -14.84 -0.21
C ARG A 509 -19.90 -13.57 0.48
N LYS A 510 -18.98 -12.80 1.08
CA LYS A 510 -19.29 -11.49 1.71
C LYS A 510 -19.75 -10.43 0.70
N ALA A 511 -19.26 -10.48 -0.52
CA ALA A 511 -19.64 -9.54 -1.58
C ALA A 511 -21.01 -9.88 -2.19
N LEU A 512 -21.34 -11.16 -2.31
CA LEU A 512 -22.60 -11.65 -2.90
C LEU A 512 -23.76 -11.77 -1.89
N GLU A 513 -23.47 -11.61 -0.60
CA GLU A 513 -24.44 -11.66 0.48
C GLU A 513 -25.60 -10.69 0.27
N LYS A 514 -26.84 -11.19 0.38
CA LYS A 514 -28.03 -10.34 0.32
C LYS A 514 -28.23 -9.60 1.65
N VAL A 515 -28.60 -8.32 1.56
CA VAL A 515 -28.76 -7.47 2.74
C VAL A 515 -30.23 -7.14 2.93
N GLU A 516 -30.80 -7.76 3.97
CA GLU A 516 -32.07 -7.38 4.54
C GLU A 516 -31.82 -6.56 5.82
N LEU A 517 -32.44 -5.38 5.91
CA LEU A 517 -32.28 -4.49 7.05
C LEU A 517 -33.50 -4.63 7.97
N LYS A 518 -33.25 -4.86 9.26
CA LYS A 518 -34.29 -4.93 10.31
C LYS A 518 -34.54 -3.60 10.99
N TRP A 519 -33.55 -2.73 11.03
CA TRP A 519 -33.69 -1.42 11.67
C TRP A 519 -32.65 -0.45 11.15
N ILE A 520 -33.06 0.80 10.94
CA ILE A 520 -32.19 1.93 10.62
C ILE A 520 -32.37 2.99 11.71
N ASP A 521 -31.26 3.43 12.31
CA ASP A 521 -31.28 4.41 13.38
C ASP A 521 -31.49 5.84 12.85
N THR A 522 -32.63 6.45 13.18
CA THR A 522 -32.98 7.84 12.85
C THR A 522 -32.92 8.78 14.07
N SER A 523 -32.39 8.30 15.20
CA SER A 523 -32.20 9.13 16.40
C SER A 523 -31.32 10.36 16.17
N SER A 524 -31.46 11.38 17.01
CA SER A 524 -30.58 12.56 16.93
C SER A 524 -29.11 12.18 17.03
N LYS A 525 -28.32 12.65 16.06
CA LYS A 525 -26.85 12.51 16.05
C LYS A 525 -26.16 13.76 16.63
N PHE A 526 -26.93 14.73 17.11
CA PHE A 526 -26.46 15.89 17.86
C PHE A 526 -26.70 15.63 19.35
N GLY A 527 -25.68 15.13 20.03
CA GLY A 527 -25.80 14.59 21.39
C GLY A 527 -26.17 13.09 21.37
N HIS A 528 -26.82 12.64 22.44
CA HIS A 528 -27.29 11.26 22.61
C HIS A 528 -28.81 11.20 22.38
N GLY A 529 -29.24 10.87 21.17
CA GLY A 529 -30.66 10.76 20.84
C GLY A 529 -31.28 9.47 21.35
N ALA A 530 -32.29 9.57 22.22
CA ALA A 530 -33.04 8.40 22.70
C ALA A 530 -34.22 8.02 21.79
N PHE A 531 -34.81 8.98 21.08
CA PHE A 531 -36.03 8.80 20.27
C PHE A 531 -35.70 8.71 18.78
N GLN A 532 -36.42 7.86 18.05
CA GLN A 532 -36.29 7.67 16.61
C GLN A 532 -37.10 8.69 15.81
N THR A 533 -38.26 9.11 16.34
CA THR A 533 -39.15 10.07 15.68
C THR A 533 -39.57 11.21 16.61
N ALA A 534 -39.97 12.33 16.02
CA ALA A 534 -40.52 13.46 16.78
C ALA A 534 -41.85 13.10 17.47
N ALA A 535 -42.64 12.21 16.87
CA ALA A 535 -43.89 11.71 17.44
C ALA A 535 -43.63 10.88 18.70
N GLU A 536 -42.66 9.96 18.65
CA GLU A 536 -42.22 9.17 19.81
C GLU A 536 -41.73 10.08 20.95
N LYS A 537 -40.91 11.09 20.64
CA LYS A 537 -40.46 12.08 21.63
C LYS A 537 -41.63 12.85 22.26
N ARG A 538 -42.63 13.25 21.47
CA ARG A 538 -43.81 13.96 21.95
C ARG A 538 -44.67 13.06 22.84
N ALA A 539 -44.88 11.81 22.43
CA ALA A 539 -45.62 10.83 23.22
C ALA A 539 -44.94 10.57 24.58
N PHE A 540 -43.61 10.47 24.61
CA PHE A 540 -42.86 10.30 25.84
C PHE A 540 -42.86 11.54 26.74
N MET A 541 -42.68 12.74 26.17
CA MET A 541 -42.58 13.98 26.94
C MET A 541 -43.93 14.55 27.39
N GLY A 542 -45.04 14.12 26.78
CA GLY A 542 -46.36 14.68 27.03
C GLY A 542 -46.48 16.15 26.60
N THR A 543 -47.49 16.84 27.13
CA THR A 543 -47.74 18.26 26.87
C THR A 543 -46.71 19.13 27.58
N LEU A 544 -45.91 19.87 26.82
CA LEU A 544 -44.91 20.79 27.37
C LEU A 544 -45.48 22.21 27.44
N LYS A 545 -44.86 23.07 28.27
CA LYS A 545 -45.26 24.49 28.41
C LYS A 545 -45.35 25.24 27.07
N LYS A 546 -44.45 24.94 26.14
CA LYS A 546 -44.44 25.55 24.79
C LYS A 546 -45.65 25.15 23.93
N ASP A 547 -46.21 23.97 24.16
CA ASP A 547 -47.33 23.44 23.39
C ASP A 547 -48.65 24.11 23.84
N LEU A 548 -48.75 24.50 25.11
CA LEU A 548 -49.87 25.28 25.65
C LEU A 548 -49.94 26.70 25.06
N ALA A 549 -48.80 27.33 24.80
CA ALA A 549 -48.73 28.68 24.23
C ALA A 549 -49.08 28.76 22.74
N THR A 550 -49.24 27.61 22.05
CA THR A 550 -49.67 27.57 20.64
C THR A 550 -51.16 27.27 20.48
N ALA A 551 -51.85 26.93 21.58
CA ALA A 551 -53.28 26.62 21.63
C ALA A 551 -54.14 27.83 22.06
N ALA A 552 -53.50 28.93 22.49
CA ALA A 552 -54.09 30.26 22.63
C ALA A 552 -53.64 31.12 21.46
#